data_AF-A0A0L0DJJ8-F1
#
_entry.id   AF-A0A0L0DJJ8-F1
#
_cell.length_a   1.000
_cell.length_b   1.000
_cell.length_c   1.000
_cell.angle_alpha   90.00
_cell.angle_beta   90.00
_cell.angle_gamma   90.00
#
_symmetry.space_group_name_H-M   'P 1'
#
loop_
_entity.id
_entity.type
_entity.pdbx_description
1 polymer ?
#
loop_
_entity_poly.entity_id
_entity_poly.type
_entity_poly.pdbx_seq_one_letter_code
_entity_poly.pdbx_strand_id
1 'polypeptide(L)'
;MLPGNAGGDGSGLVVPVPDMVLCSPFRRAALTGHVVAKTIGVAMGVEMGLTEWLTPSLVGGPGSQVPVVYSPFSARDHYDGVWQAADAESDGFEPLTTIDVGYASVDAPQFPETEGELVTRAQRVLDALMVRGVVGKGRCVVIVSHAPVLLALAMCLEGSAGVPGSSALQPYPLGGVTHFSSPAPELGVWTLHSNGYTGHLSGEARNGIQRWTLPCLQGAGVPMSRAELAALYDERSALEASMAALASTLTGEGGPGLSGNLVDSNGFPRDDIDVVTVRQTRNTLARMKTDHRALSKRIEDGVFALMAAGSSSAGGREDGKGKAEAEARASVAGEDARESGPLAATAGLAPIAVVNSVADNSPAAAAGLCVGDAIVSIGDIDARNWGGAMGPIGSLVANSEGKALTVVVERGSKSLALELVPGRWAGRGLLGCHIVPY
;
A
#
# COMPACT_ATOMS: atom_id res chain seq x y z
N MET A 1 16.64 -9.80 26.81
CA MET A 1 17.90 -9.07 26.97
C MET A 1 18.71 -9.24 25.69
N LEU A 2 18.97 -8.15 24.97
CA LEU A 2 20.02 -8.14 23.94
C LEU A 2 21.35 -8.42 24.67
N PRO A 3 22.25 -9.26 24.13
CA PRO A 3 23.46 -9.64 24.84
C PRO A 3 24.34 -8.42 25.07
N GLY A 4 24.57 -8.11 26.35
CA GLY A 4 25.67 -7.30 26.80
C GLY A 4 26.98 -7.97 26.40
N ASN A 5 27.83 -7.17 25.79
CA ASN A 5 29.08 -7.51 25.14
C ASN A 5 29.99 -8.41 26.00
N ALA A 6 30.40 -9.57 25.47
CA ALA A 6 31.55 -10.30 25.94
C ALA A 6 32.71 -10.10 24.95
N GLY A 7 33.44 -9.00 25.16
CA GLY A 7 34.78 -8.76 24.59
C GLY A 7 34.81 -7.90 23.33
N GLY A 8 35.41 -6.71 23.44
CA GLY A 8 36.25 -6.26 22.32
C GLY A 8 36.45 -4.77 22.04
N ASP A 9 35.68 -3.82 22.58
CA ASP A 9 35.96 -2.38 22.44
C ASP A 9 35.03 -1.54 23.34
N GLY A 10 35.59 -0.50 23.96
CA GLY A 10 34.94 0.32 24.99
C GLY A 10 33.88 1.31 24.50
N SER A 11 33.09 0.95 23.49
CA SER A 11 32.00 1.76 22.91
C SER A 11 30.64 1.06 22.99
N GLY A 12 30.47 0.13 23.94
CA GLY A 12 29.24 -0.63 24.12
C GLY A 12 28.03 0.29 24.33
N LEU A 13 27.14 0.33 23.34
CA LEU A 13 25.85 1.01 23.42
C LEU A 13 25.05 0.42 24.58
N VAL A 14 24.98 1.16 25.70
CA VAL A 14 24.10 0.81 26.82
C VAL A 14 22.69 1.16 26.39
N VAL A 15 21.89 0.15 26.04
CA VAL A 15 20.46 0.34 25.79
C VAL A 15 19.79 0.56 27.14
N PRO A 16 19.20 1.74 27.40
CA PRO A 16 18.47 1.97 28.64
C PRO A 16 17.29 1.01 28.77
N VAL A 17 16.86 0.76 30.01
CA VAL A 17 15.64 0.00 30.26
C VAL A 17 14.47 0.80 29.67
N PRO A 18 13.58 0.18 28.86
CA PRO A 18 12.40 0.87 28.36
C PRO A 18 11.53 1.41 29.50
N ASP A 19 11.00 2.61 29.34
CA ASP A 19 10.06 3.24 30.26
C ASP A 19 8.62 2.74 30.04
N MET A 20 8.32 2.29 28.80
CA MET A 20 6.98 1.91 28.37
C MET A 20 7.02 1.03 27.12
N VAL A 21 5.98 0.21 26.95
CA VAL A 21 5.68 -0.52 25.70
C VAL A 21 4.45 0.10 25.04
N LEU A 22 4.54 0.40 23.75
CA LEU A 22 3.40 0.76 22.89
C LEU A 22 3.12 -0.38 21.92
N CYS A 23 1.84 -0.68 21.70
CA CYS A 23 1.47 -1.76 20.79
C CYS A 23 0.32 -1.40 19.86
N SER A 24 0.31 -2.05 18.69
CA SER A 24 -0.83 -2.09 17.78
C SER A 24 -2.04 -2.75 18.47
N PRO A 25 -3.28 -2.31 18.17
CA PRO A 25 -4.49 -2.89 18.77
C PRO A 25 -4.76 -4.34 18.35
N PHE A 26 -4.09 -4.84 17.31
CA PHE A 26 -4.23 -6.23 16.88
C PHE A 26 -3.75 -7.22 17.96
N ARG A 27 -4.56 -8.25 18.23
CA ARG A 27 -4.27 -9.29 19.24
C ARG A 27 -2.84 -9.84 19.17
N ARG A 28 -2.31 -10.11 17.97
CA ARG A 28 -0.94 -10.64 17.78
C ARG A 28 0.15 -9.70 18.32
N ALA A 29 -0.04 -8.40 18.12
CA ALA A 29 0.89 -7.38 18.59
C ALA A 29 0.69 -7.09 20.08
N ALA A 30 -0.56 -6.94 20.52
CA ALA A 30 -0.90 -6.68 21.92
C ALA A 30 -0.41 -7.80 22.87
N LEU A 31 -0.54 -9.08 22.48
CA LEU A 31 -0.01 -10.20 23.27
C LEU A 31 1.51 -10.15 23.38
N THR A 32 2.20 -9.85 22.27
CA THR A 32 3.66 -9.72 22.26
C THR A 32 4.08 -8.56 23.16
N GLY A 33 3.42 -7.40 23.04
CA GLY A 33 3.65 -6.23 23.89
C GLY A 33 3.44 -6.53 25.37
N HIS A 34 2.39 -7.29 25.70
CA HIS A 34 2.09 -7.65 27.09
C HIS A 34 3.21 -8.49 27.70
N VAL A 35 3.67 -9.53 26.99
CA VAL A 35 4.80 -10.36 27.47
C VAL A 35 6.04 -9.51 27.69
N VAL A 36 6.35 -8.58 26.78
CA VAL A 36 7.48 -7.66 26.92
C VAL A 36 7.31 -6.74 28.13
N ALA A 37 6.16 -6.09 28.26
CA ALA A 37 5.85 -5.16 29.34
C ALA A 37 5.92 -5.83 30.71
N LYS A 38 5.31 -7.02 30.87
CA LYS A 38 5.33 -7.81 32.10
C LYS A 38 6.74 -8.28 32.45
N THR A 39 7.55 -8.65 31.46
CA THR A 39 8.93 -9.10 31.67
C THR A 39 9.83 -7.96 32.13
N ILE A 40 9.62 -6.74 31.63
CA ILE A 40 10.42 -5.57 32.00
C ILE A 40 9.89 -4.89 33.27
N GLY A 41 8.59 -5.04 33.56
CA GLY A 41 7.92 -4.38 34.68
C GLY A 41 7.50 -2.95 34.38
N VAL A 42 7.04 -2.68 33.15
CA VAL A 42 6.61 -1.34 32.71
C VAL A 42 5.18 -1.32 32.18
N ALA A 43 4.61 -0.12 32.12
CA ALA A 43 3.28 0.09 31.56
C ALA A 43 3.24 -0.27 30.06
N MET A 44 2.08 -0.76 29.62
CA MET A 44 1.77 -0.97 28.21
C MET A 44 0.63 -0.05 27.79
N GLY A 45 0.80 0.61 26.64
CA GLY A 45 -0.22 1.39 25.98
C GLY A 45 -0.57 0.83 24.60
N VAL A 46 -1.78 1.12 24.16
CA VAL A 46 -2.25 0.80 22.81
C VAL A 46 -2.26 2.08 21.98
N GLU A 47 -1.71 2.01 20.77
CA GLU A 47 -1.65 3.12 19.82
C GLU A 47 -2.33 2.71 18.50
N MET A 48 -3.41 3.41 18.15
CA MET A 48 -4.20 3.10 16.95
C MET A 48 -3.42 3.35 15.67
N GLY A 49 -2.54 4.36 15.65
CA GLY A 49 -1.64 4.63 14.54
C GLY A 49 -0.62 3.52 14.28
N LEU A 50 -0.44 2.56 15.19
CA LEU A 50 0.38 1.35 14.98
C LEU A 50 -0.39 0.19 14.35
N THR A 51 -1.62 0.41 13.89
CA THR A 51 -2.42 -0.62 13.21
C THR A 51 -1.79 -0.98 11.85
N GLU A 52 -1.91 -2.27 11.48
CA GLU A 52 -1.37 -2.88 10.25
C GLU A 52 -1.68 -2.09 8.98
N TRP A 53 -0.83 -2.22 7.96
CA TRP A 53 -1.11 -1.68 6.62
C TRP A 53 -2.24 -2.47 5.94
N LEU A 54 -3.42 -1.88 5.86
CA LEU A 54 -4.62 -2.54 5.32
C LEU A 54 -4.68 -2.38 3.79
N THR A 55 -4.02 -3.28 3.05
CA THR A 55 -4.14 -3.34 1.58
C THR A 55 -5.33 -4.20 1.15
N PRO A 56 -5.94 -3.96 -0.04
CA PRO A 56 -7.05 -4.79 -0.54
C PRO A 56 -6.76 -6.30 -0.54
N SER A 57 -5.50 -6.68 -0.76
CA SER A 57 -5.05 -8.08 -0.73
C SER A 57 -5.13 -8.77 0.64
N LEU A 58 -5.20 -7.99 1.73
CA LEU A 58 -5.29 -8.47 3.11
C LEU A 58 -6.74 -8.57 3.62
N VAL A 59 -7.72 -7.99 2.90
CA VAL A 59 -9.10 -7.83 3.41
C VAL A 59 -10.19 -8.43 2.48
N GLY A 60 -9.83 -9.02 1.34
CA GLY A 60 -10.82 -9.75 0.52
C GLY A 60 -10.24 -10.57 -0.63
N GLY A 61 -10.71 -11.82 -0.77
CA GLY A 61 -10.51 -12.61 -1.98
C GLY A 61 -11.32 -12.06 -3.16
N PRO A 62 -10.99 -12.44 -4.42
CA PRO A 62 -11.68 -11.95 -5.60
C PRO A 62 -13.18 -12.27 -5.53
N GLY A 63 -14.03 -11.22 -5.55
CA GLY A 63 -15.50 -11.33 -5.57
C GLY A 63 -16.25 -10.81 -4.34
N SER A 64 -15.58 -10.34 -3.28
CA SER A 64 -16.28 -9.72 -2.14
C SER A 64 -16.72 -8.29 -2.48
N GLN A 65 -18.03 -8.09 -2.67
CA GLN A 65 -18.66 -6.76 -2.82
C GLN A 65 -18.98 -6.06 -1.49
N VAL A 66 -18.50 -6.59 -0.36
CA VAL A 66 -18.68 -5.94 0.93
C VAL A 66 -17.44 -5.07 1.18
N PRO A 67 -17.57 -3.75 1.38
CA PRO A 67 -16.52 -2.99 2.02
C PRO A 67 -16.42 -3.56 3.43
N VAL A 68 -15.46 -4.46 3.66
CA VAL A 68 -15.11 -4.84 5.01
C VAL A 68 -14.51 -3.58 5.60
N VAL A 69 -15.35 -2.77 6.25
CA VAL A 69 -14.91 -1.80 7.24
C VAL A 69 -14.20 -2.66 8.27
N TYR A 70 -12.89 -2.81 8.09
CA TYR A 70 -12.07 -3.46 9.10
C TYR A 70 -11.99 -2.47 10.26
N SER A 71 -13.04 -2.48 11.08
CA SER A 71 -12.92 -2.03 12.45
C SER A 71 -12.08 -3.11 13.12
N PRO A 72 -10.77 -2.89 13.38
CA PRO A 72 -10.12 -3.75 14.35
C PRO A 72 -11.06 -3.73 15.55
N PHE A 73 -11.57 -4.88 15.98
CA PHE A 73 -12.12 -4.98 17.34
C PHE A 73 -11.09 -4.27 18.20
N SER A 74 -11.48 -3.13 18.78
CA SER A 74 -10.50 -2.29 19.45
C SER A 74 -9.81 -3.18 20.47
N ALA A 75 -8.55 -2.92 20.80
CA ALA A 75 -7.91 -3.70 21.85
C ALA A 75 -8.82 -3.80 23.09
N ARG A 76 -9.63 -2.75 23.34
CA ARG A 76 -10.72 -2.69 24.30
C ARG A 76 -11.87 -3.68 24.07
N ASP A 77 -12.44 -3.79 22.86
CA ASP A 77 -13.51 -4.78 22.55
C ASP A 77 -13.00 -6.23 22.64
N HIS A 78 -11.74 -6.47 22.29
CA HIS A 78 -11.12 -7.77 22.48
C HIS A 78 -10.74 -8.04 23.94
N TYR A 79 -10.37 -7.00 24.70
CA TYR A 79 -10.12 -7.10 26.14
C TYR A 79 -11.44 -7.39 26.88
N ASP A 80 -12.48 -6.59 26.66
CA ASP A 80 -13.79 -6.73 27.31
C ASP A 80 -14.52 -8.03 26.91
N GLY A 81 -14.29 -8.55 25.70
CA GLY A 81 -14.95 -9.74 25.15
C GLY A 81 -14.21 -11.07 25.34
N VAL A 82 -12.88 -11.08 25.43
CA VAL A 82 -12.05 -12.31 25.59
C VAL A 82 -11.45 -12.40 27.00
N TRP A 83 -11.32 -11.27 27.69
CA TRP A 83 -10.74 -11.16 29.03
C TRP A 83 -11.80 -10.61 29.98
N GLN A 84 -12.82 -11.43 30.28
CA GLN A 84 -13.80 -11.07 31.31
C GLN A 84 -13.05 -10.73 32.60
N ALA A 85 -13.54 -9.72 33.33
CA ALA A 85 -12.94 -9.19 34.57
C ALA A 85 -12.55 -10.25 35.63
N ALA A 86 -13.00 -11.50 35.49
CA ALA A 86 -12.58 -12.64 36.30
C ALA A 86 -11.12 -13.10 36.07
N ASP A 87 -10.55 -12.92 34.87
CA ASP A 87 -9.16 -13.34 34.56
C ASP A 87 -8.11 -12.25 34.87
N ALA A 88 -8.56 -11.02 35.12
CA ALA A 88 -7.70 -9.87 35.41
C ALA A 88 -7.14 -9.88 36.84
N GLU A 89 -7.91 -10.37 37.82
CA GLU A 89 -7.49 -10.46 39.23
C GLU A 89 -6.55 -11.63 39.52
N SER A 90 -6.64 -12.75 38.78
CA SER A 90 -5.81 -13.94 39.03
C SER A 90 -4.37 -13.83 38.51
N ASP A 91 -4.12 -12.97 37.51
CA ASP A 91 -2.82 -12.86 36.84
C ASP A 91 -2.06 -11.55 37.12
N GLY A 92 -2.58 -10.69 38.01
CA GLY A 92 -1.93 -9.46 38.47
C GLY A 92 -1.90 -8.33 37.42
N PHE A 93 -2.96 -8.19 36.63
CA PHE A 93 -3.03 -7.19 35.56
C PHE A 93 -3.45 -5.80 36.10
N GLU A 94 -2.57 -4.80 35.94
CA GLU A 94 -2.98 -3.39 35.97
C GLU A 94 -3.69 -3.04 34.65
N PRO A 95 -4.79 -2.26 34.67
CA PRO A 95 -5.54 -1.90 33.46
C PRO A 95 -4.65 -1.10 32.50
N LEU A 96 -4.68 -1.48 31.21
CA LEU A 96 -3.92 -0.81 30.16
C LEU A 96 -4.31 0.66 30.07
N THR A 97 -3.34 1.56 30.24
CA THR A 97 -3.53 2.97 29.92
C THR A 97 -3.63 3.11 28.40
N THR A 98 -4.84 3.37 27.91
CA THR A 98 -5.02 3.84 26.54
C THR A 98 -4.32 5.18 26.44
N ILE A 99 -3.26 5.29 25.64
CA ILE A 99 -2.78 6.60 25.23
C ILE A 99 -3.75 7.06 24.16
N ASP A 100 -4.84 7.69 24.59
CA ASP A 100 -5.72 8.40 23.67
C ASP A 100 -5.01 9.69 23.27
N VAL A 101 -4.35 9.63 22.13
CA VAL A 101 -3.62 10.77 21.57
C VAL A 101 -4.56 11.81 20.95
N GLY A 102 -5.89 11.72 21.13
CA GLY A 102 -6.82 12.85 20.99
C GLY A 102 -6.70 13.62 19.69
N TYR A 103 -6.56 12.93 18.57
CA TYR A 103 -6.37 13.56 17.27
C TYR A 103 -7.73 13.92 16.67
N ALA A 104 -7.95 15.20 16.41
CA ALA A 104 -9.21 15.67 15.86
C ALA A 104 -9.40 15.33 14.36
N SER A 105 -8.53 14.53 13.71
CA SER A 105 -8.73 14.22 12.27
C SER A 105 -8.16 12.93 11.64
N VAL A 106 -7.16 12.18 12.15
CA VAL A 106 -6.61 11.04 11.37
C VAL A 106 -5.84 9.95 12.18
N ASP A 107 -6.53 9.01 12.84
CA ASP A 107 -5.85 7.90 13.57
C ASP A 107 -6.14 6.49 13.09
N ALA A 108 -7.25 6.29 12.39
CA ALA A 108 -7.55 4.97 11.84
C ALA A 108 -6.74 4.80 10.55
N PRO A 109 -6.07 3.65 10.35
CA PRO A 109 -5.62 3.26 9.01
C PRO A 109 -6.79 3.42 8.05
N GLN A 110 -6.51 4.04 6.92
CA GLN A 110 -7.52 4.15 5.88
C GLN A 110 -7.58 2.82 5.11
N PHE A 111 -8.72 2.55 4.51
CA PHE A 111 -8.84 1.42 3.61
C PHE A 111 -9.55 1.87 2.33
N PRO A 112 -8.90 1.74 1.16
CA PRO A 112 -7.50 1.32 0.98
C PRO A 112 -6.51 2.36 1.55
N GLU A 113 -5.31 1.91 1.91
CA GLU A 113 -4.17 2.78 2.25
C GLU A 113 -3.01 2.47 1.30
N THR A 114 -2.47 3.48 0.64
CA THR A 114 -1.27 3.38 -0.20
C THR A 114 -0.01 3.33 0.66
N GLU A 115 1.11 2.92 0.06
CA GLU A 115 2.41 2.90 0.76
C GLU A 115 2.83 4.31 1.22
N GLY A 116 2.58 5.34 0.40
CA GLY A 116 2.87 6.73 0.76
C GLY A 116 2.00 7.25 1.92
N GLU A 117 0.73 6.84 1.96
CA GLU A 117 -0.18 7.16 3.07
C GLU A 117 0.23 6.45 4.36
N LEU A 118 0.67 5.18 4.28
CA LEU A 118 1.26 4.45 5.41
C LEU A 118 2.48 5.20 5.98
N VAL A 119 3.41 5.62 5.13
CA VAL A 119 4.61 6.38 5.56
C VAL A 119 4.21 7.73 6.17
N THR A 120 3.25 8.43 5.57
CA THR A 120 2.71 9.68 6.10
C THR A 120 2.07 9.48 7.48
N ARG A 121 1.32 8.40 7.67
CA ARG A 121 0.75 8.02 8.97
C ARG A 121 1.84 7.70 9.98
N ALA A 122 2.86 6.92 9.61
CA ALA A 122 3.99 6.60 10.48
C ALA A 122 4.71 7.87 10.96
N GLN A 123 4.94 8.85 10.08
CA GLN A 123 5.53 10.13 10.45
C GLN A 123 4.66 10.88 11.48
N ARG A 124 3.35 10.99 11.24
CA ARG A 124 2.42 11.67 12.16
C ARG A 124 2.39 11.00 13.54
N VAL A 125 2.44 9.67 13.59
CA VAL A 125 2.52 8.91 14.85
C VAL A 125 3.80 9.26 15.60
N LEU A 126 4.96 9.26 14.92
CA LEU A 126 6.23 9.65 15.55
C LEU A 126 6.18 11.09 16.08
N ASP A 127 5.70 12.04 15.26
CA ASP A 127 5.61 13.45 15.66
C ASP A 127 4.74 13.62 16.90
N ALA A 128 3.59 12.94 16.96
CA ALA A 128 2.69 13.01 18.09
C ALA A 128 3.27 12.38 19.36
N LEU A 129 3.93 11.22 19.23
CA LEU A 129 4.66 10.60 20.34
C LEU A 129 5.79 11.50 20.85
N MET A 130 6.44 12.27 19.97
CA MET A 130 7.45 13.25 20.35
C MET A 130 6.86 14.47 21.05
N VAL A 131 5.78 15.05 20.50
CA VAL A 131 5.08 16.20 21.09
C VAL A 131 4.56 15.90 22.49
N ARG A 132 4.11 14.66 22.75
CA ARG A 132 3.66 14.22 24.08
C ARG A 132 4.79 13.79 25.02
N GLY A 133 6.04 13.81 24.56
CA GLY A 133 7.20 13.37 25.35
C GLY A 133 7.21 11.87 25.64
N VAL A 134 6.46 11.06 24.87
CA VAL A 134 6.52 9.60 24.96
C VAL A 134 7.83 9.12 24.35
N VAL A 135 8.13 9.60 23.13
CA VAL A 135 9.42 9.46 22.45
C VAL A 135 10.17 10.79 22.59
N GLY A 136 11.46 10.77 22.88
CA GLY A 136 12.22 12.01 23.02
C GLY A 136 13.43 11.88 23.92
N LYS A 137 14.03 13.02 24.26
CA LYS A 137 15.26 13.08 25.04
C LYS A 137 15.07 12.40 26.40
N GLY A 138 15.94 11.43 26.70
CA GLY A 138 15.90 10.68 27.96
C GLY A 138 14.77 9.65 28.07
N ARG A 139 14.09 9.33 26.96
CA ARG A 139 13.03 8.30 26.91
C ARG A 139 13.53 7.07 26.17
N CYS A 140 13.13 5.90 26.65
CA CYS A 140 13.31 4.62 25.97
C CYS A 140 11.96 3.94 25.83
N VAL A 141 11.52 3.66 24.60
CA VAL A 141 10.20 3.08 24.33
C VAL A 141 10.35 1.88 23.43
N VAL A 142 9.58 0.82 23.72
CA VAL A 142 9.42 -0.32 22.82
C VAL A 142 8.13 -0.18 22.04
N ILE A 143 8.20 -0.29 20.72
CA ILE A 143 7.05 -0.26 19.83
C ILE A 143 6.83 -1.66 19.25
N VAL A 144 5.64 -2.22 19.45
CA VAL A 144 5.23 -3.54 18.96
C VAL A 144 4.14 -3.37 17.92
N SER A 145 4.50 -3.60 16.65
CA SER A 145 3.58 -3.47 15.52
C SER A 145 3.90 -4.55 14.47
N HIS A 146 3.61 -4.26 13.21
CA HIS A 146 3.71 -5.20 12.09
C HIS A 146 4.81 -4.75 11.12
N ALA A 147 5.32 -5.68 10.30
CA ALA A 147 6.46 -5.41 9.44
C ALA A 147 6.31 -4.15 8.55
N PRO A 148 5.17 -3.88 7.89
CA PRO A 148 4.99 -2.66 7.09
C PRO A 148 5.10 -1.39 7.91
N VAL A 149 4.41 -1.33 9.04
CA VAL A 149 4.37 -0.16 9.92
C VAL A 149 5.73 0.08 10.57
N LEU A 150 6.40 -0.98 11.03
CA LEU A 150 7.73 -0.89 11.65
C LEU A 150 8.78 -0.40 10.66
N LEU A 151 8.71 -0.83 9.39
CA LEU A 151 9.58 -0.32 8.34
C LEU A 151 9.27 1.13 7.97
N ALA A 152 7.99 1.52 7.91
CA ALA A 152 7.60 2.90 7.66
C ALA A 152 8.09 3.84 8.76
N LEU A 153 7.94 3.45 10.04
CA LEU A 153 8.52 4.18 11.18
C LEU A 153 10.04 4.28 11.07
N ALA A 154 10.70 3.16 10.73
CA ALA A 154 12.15 3.14 10.58
C ALA A 154 12.64 4.04 9.45
N MET A 155 11.90 4.14 8.33
CA MET A 155 12.20 5.06 7.23
C MET A 155 12.11 6.52 7.67
N CYS A 156 11.05 6.87 8.41
CA CYS A 156 10.88 8.21 8.96
C CYS A 156 12.05 8.60 9.88
N LEU A 157 12.52 7.67 10.72
CA LEU A 157 13.66 7.90 11.61
C LEU A 157 14.99 7.97 10.84
N GLU A 158 15.19 7.12 9.85
CA GLU A 158 16.42 7.11 9.03
C GLU A 158 16.56 8.38 8.18
N GLY A 159 15.44 9.04 7.84
CA GLY A 159 15.43 10.22 6.97
C GLY A 159 15.57 9.87 5.48
N SER A 160 15.52 8.58 5.12
CA SER A 160 15.68 8.06 3.76
C SER A 160 14.40 8.17 2.93
N ALA A 161 13.78 9.35 2.88
CA ALA A 161 12.54 9.58 2.16
C ALA A 161 12.70 9.32 0.64
N GLY A 162 12.45 8.08 0.22
CA GLY A 162 12.17 7.71 -1.17
C GLY A 162 13.35 7.73 -2.15
N VAL A 163 14.61 7.80 -1.70
CA VAL A 163 15.77 7.67 -2.60
C VAL A 163 16.15 6.18 -2.73
N PRO A 164 15.95 5.54 -3.90
CA PRO A 164 16.25 4.12 -4.08
C PRO A 164 17.73 3.83 -3.79
N GLY A 165 17.99 2.81 -2.98
CA GLY A 165 19.36 2.38 -2.63
C GLY A 165 20.08 3.24 -1.58
N SER A 166 19.41 4.24 -0.98
CA SER A 166 19.98 5.07 0.09
C SER A 166 19.72 4.54 1.51
N SER A 167 18.73 3.65 1.66
CA SER A 167 18.31 3.14 2.96
C SER A 167 19.18 1.97 3.41
N ALA A 168 19.60 1.97 4.68
CA ALA A 168 20.23 0.84 5.35
C ALA A 168 19.19 -0.15 5.91
N LEU A 169 17.90 0.12 5.73
CA LEU A 169 16.82 -0.78 6.09
C LEU A 169 16.84 -2.05 5.24
N GLN A 170 16.33 -3.13 5.82
CA GLN A 170 16.40 -4.48 5.26
C GLN A 170 15.05 -5.16 5.49
N PRO A 171 14.73 -6.22 4.75
CA PRO A 171 13.53 -6.99 4.98
C PRO A 171 13.41 -7.45 6.44
N TYR A 172 12.31 -7.02 7.08
CA TYR A 172 12.00 -7.19 8.49
C TYR A 172 11.58 -8.65 8.78
N PRO A 173 12.33 -9.40 9.60
CA PRO A 173 12.00 -10.80 9.92
C PRO A 173 10.93 -10.91 11.00
N LEU A 174 10.25 -12.07 11.05
CA LEU A 174 9.32 -12.39 12.14
C LEU A 174 10.03 -12.33 13.50
N GLY A 175 9.48 -11.55 14.43
CA GLY A 175 10.05 -11.37 15.76
C GLY A 175 11.38 -10.59 15.78
N GLY A 176 11.75 -9.94 14.67
CA GLY A 176 12.94 -9.09 14.62
C GLY A 176 12.83 -7.86 15.51
N VAL A 177 13.98 -7.34 15.95
CA VAL A 177 14.07 -6.09 16.72
C VAL A 177 14.94 -5.07 15.99
N THR A 178 14.38 -3.90 15.72
CA THR A 178 15.11 -2.76 15.14
C THR A 178 15.32 -1.70 16.22
N HIS A 179 16.53 -1.16 16.32
CA HIS A 179 16.93 -0.22 17.37
C HIS A 179 17.48 1.07 16.76
N PHE A 180 16.87 2.18 17.14
CA PHE A 180 17.34 3.53 16.87
C PHE A 180 17.65 4.26 18.18
N SER A 181 18.64 5.14 18.15
CA SER A 181 18.87 6.13 19.21
C SER A 181 19.05 7.51 18.62
N SER A 182 18.76 8.55 19.38
CA SER A 182 19.07 9.92 18.99
C SER A 182 19.62 10.73 20.16
N PRO A 183 20.73 11.47 19.98
CA PRO A 183 21.22 12.42 20.98
C PRO A 183 20.41 13.73 21.01
N ALA A 184 19.69 14.03 19.92
CA ALA A 184 18.84 15.21 19.76
C ALA A 184 17.57 14.85 18.95
N PRO A 185 16.62 14.10 19.54
CA PRO A 185 15.39 13.66 18.86
C PRO A 185 14.60 14.81 18.23
N GLU A 186 14.60 15.96 18.90
CA GLU A 186 13.95 17.20 18.47
C GLU A 186 14.51 17.79 17.17
N LEU A 187 15.73 17.42 16.79
CA LEU A 187 16.35 17.80 15.52
C LEU A 187 16.18 16.73 14.44
N GLY A 188 15.46 15.64 14.73
CA GLY A 188 15.24 14.53 13.79
C GLY A 188 16.49 13.70 13.49
N VAL A 189 17.57 13.83 14.28
CA VAL A 189 18.83 13.14 14.01
C VAL A 189 18.83 11.77 14.68
N TRP A 190 18.57 10.70 13.94
CA TRP A 190 18.56 9.33 14.48
C TRP A 190 19.70 8.48 13.94
N THR A 191 20.13 7.51 14.75
CA THR A 191 21.15 6.52 14.40
C THR A 191 20.54 5.13 14.50
N LEU A 192 20.58 4.40 13.40
CA LEU A 192 20.21 2.98 13.34
C LEU A 192 21.36 2.13 13.90
N HIS A 193 21.11 1.38 14.96
CA HIS A 193 22.11 0.49 15.58
C HIS A 193 21.93 -0.97 15.20
N SER A 194 20.68 -1.42 15.07
CA SER A 194 20.37 -2.77 14.64
C SER A 194 19.09 -2.78 13.82
N ASN A 195 19.05 -3.65 12.82
CA ASN A 195 17.96 -3.74 11.87
C ASN A 195 17.46 -5.19 11.80
N GLY A 196 16.26 -5.45 12.33
CA GLY A 196 15.65 -6.78 12.31
C GLY A 196 16.45 -7.84 13.06
N TYR A 197 17.05 -7.51 14.21
CA TYR A 197 17.86 -8.44 15.01
C TYR A 197 17.03 -9.61 15.54
N THR A 198 17.47 -10.84 15.24
CA THR A 198 16.79 -12.10 15.63
C THR A 198 17.64 -13.00 16.54
N GLY A 199 18.80 -12.54 17.01
CA GLY A 199 19.71 -13.38 17.81
C GLY A 199 19.13 -13.86 19.15
N HIS A 200 18.10 -13.16 19.66
CA HIS A 200 17.36 -13.53 20.86
C HIS A 200 16.36 -14.69 20.63
N LEU A 201 16.06 -15.04 19.38
CA LEU A 201 15.15 -16.12 19.03
C LEU A 201 15.86 -17.48 19.08
N SER A 202 15.05 -18.53 19.15
CA SER A 202 15.50 -19.94 19.17
C SER A 202 15.17 -20.64 17.85
N GLY A 203 15.84 -21.77 17.60
CA GLY A 203 15.62 -22.58 16.39
C GLY A 203 15.87 -21.82 15.08
N GLU A 204 15.11 -22.18 14.04
CA GLU A 204 15.23 -21.57 12.71
C GLU A 204 14.89 -20.07 12.70
N ALA A 205 14.03 -19.61 13.63
CA ALA A 205 13.66 -18.21 13.74
C ALA A 205 14.87 -17.29 14.02
N ARG A 206 15.93 -17.81 14.65
CA ARG A 206 17.19 -17.09 14.85
C ARG A 206 17.81 -16.62 13.53
N ASN A 207 17.58 -17.35 12.43
CA ASN A 207 18.09 -17.01 11.10
C ASN A 207 17.28 -15.89 10.40
N GLY A 208 16.18 -15.43 11.02
CA GLY A 208 15.30 -14.40 10.46
C GLY A 208 14.44 -14.92 9.31
N ILE A 209 13.42 -15.69 9.68
CA ILE A 209 12.40 -16.23 8.77
C ILE A 209 11.30 -15.22 8.47
N GLN A 210 10.49 -15.50 7.44
CA GLN A 210 9.31 -14.71 7.05
C GLN A 210 9.61 -13.21 6.90
N ARG A 211 10.72 -12.89 6.23
CA ARG A 211 11.13 -11.51 5.98
C ARG A 211 10.14 -10.82 5.06
N TRP A 212 9.80 -9.59 5.41
CA TRP A 212 8.92 -8.74 4.61
C TRP A 212 9.54 -7.35 4.46
N THR A 213 9.40 -6.72 3.30
CA THR A 213 9.92 -5.37 3.05
C THR A 213 8.88 -4.50 2.35
N LEU A 214 8.94 -3.19 2.62
CA LEU A 214 8.17 -2.18 1.89
C LEU A 214 8.57 -2.21 0.41
N PRO A 215 7.63 -2.07 -0.53
CA PRO A 215 7.94 -2.00 -1.96
C PRO A 215 9.01 -0.96 -2.30
N CYS A 216 8.98 0.22 -1.69
CA CYS A 216 10.00 1.26 -1.92
C CYS A 216 11.40 0.93 -1.35
N LEU A 217 11.48 -0.03 -0.40
CA LEU A 217 12.72 -0.52 0.21
C LEU A 217 13.21 -1.84 -0.36
N GLN A 218 12.41 -2.49 -1.20
CA GLN A 218 12.98 -3.49 -2.11
C GLN A 218 14.02 -2.71 -2.88
N GLY A 219 15.31 -3.10 -2.74
CA GLY A 219 16.39 -2.45 -3.47
C GLY A 219 15.99 -2.34 -4.94
N ALA A 220 16.69 -1.51 -5.72
CA ALA A 220 16.71 -1.71 -7.16
C ALA A 220 17.19 -3.15 -7.39
N GLY A 221 16.26 -4.12 -7.38
CA GLY A 221 16.54 -5.50 -7.61
C GLY A 221 17.19 -5.52 -8.97
N VAL A 222 18.14 -6.43 -9.19
CA VAL A 222 18.48 -6.81 -10.55
C VAL A 222 17.14 -6.99 -11.26
N PRO A 223 16.80 -6.14 -12.25
CA PRO A 223 15.51 -6.25 -12.91
C PRO A 223 15.41 -7.69 -13.38
N MET A 224 14.31 -8.36 -13.03
CA MET A 224 14.08 -9.74 -13.47
C MET A 224 14.42 -9.79 -14.96
N SER A 225 15.43 -10.58 -15.32
CA SER A 225 15.92 -10.58 -16.69
C SER A 225 14.81 -11.10 -17.61
N ARG A 226 14.84 -10.72 -18.89
CA ARG A 226 13.90 -11.26 -19.88
C ARG A 226 13.93 -12.80 -19.94
N ALA A 227 15.09 -13.40 -19.64
CA ALA A 227 15.26 -14.85 -19.58
C ALA A 227 14.56 -15.47 -18.36
N GLU A 228 14.68 -14.86 -17.17
CA GLU A 228 13.97 -15.30 -15.97
C GLU A 228 12.45 -15.10 -16.12
N LEU A 229 12.01 -14.00 -16.72
CA LEU A 229 10.60 -13.77 -17.00
C LEU A 229 10.04 -14.82 -17.97
N ALA A 230 10.79 -15.15 -19.03
CA ALA A 230 10.42 -16.22 -19.96
C ALA A 230 10.29 -17.58 -19.25
N ALA A 231 11.22 -17.91 -18.35
CA ALA A 231 11.15 -19.14 -17.56
C ALA A 231 9.90 -19.21 -16.66
N LEU A 232 9.45 -18.08 -16.08
CA LEU A 232 8.21 -18.03 -15.31
C LEU A 232 6.97 -18.22 -16.18
N TYR A 233 6.97 -17.70 -17.41
CA TYR A 233 5.89 -17.96 -18.38
C TYR A 233 5.82 -19.44 -18.75
N ASP A 234 6.96 -20.10 -18.94
CA ASP A 234 7.04 -21.54 -19.21
C ASP A 234 6.54 -22.36 -18.01
N GLU A 235 6.95 -22.00 -16.80
CA GLU A 235 6.47 -22.62 -15.55
C GLU A 235 4.95 -22.46 -15.40
N ARG A 236 4.41 -21.28 -15.71
CA ARG A 236 2.96 -21.02 -15.67
C ARG A 236 2.22 -21.88 -16.68
N SER A 237 2.74 -22.00 -17.90
CA SER A 237 2.16 -22.84 -18.95
C SER A 237 2.12 -24.32 -18.54
N ALA A 238 3.21 -24.84 -17.96
CA ALA A 238 3.27 -26.21 -17.45
C ALA A 238 2.27 -26.44 -16.30
N LEU A 239 2.11 -25.45 -15.41
CA LEU A 239 1.16 -25.50 -14.31
C LEU A 239 -0.29 -25.45 -14.81
N GLU A 240 -0.58 -24.61 -15.80
CA GLU A 240 -1.90 -24.53 -16.46
C GLU A 240 -2.26 -25.84 -17.16
N ALA A 241 -1.30 -26.46 -17.86
CA ALA A 241 -1.49 -27.77 -18.48
C ALA A 241 -1.81 -28.85 -17.42
N SER A 242 -1.10 -28.83 -16.29
CA SER A 242 -1.33 -29.76 -15.17
C SER A 242 -2.71 -29.55 -14.53
N MET A 243 -3.11 -28.30 -14.32
CA MET A 243 -4.45 -27.96 -13.82
C MET A 243 -5.55 -28.39 -14.80
N ALA A 244 -5.36 -28.19 -16.11
CA ALA A 244 -6.30 -28.60 -17.14
C ALA A 244 -6.47 -30.12 -17.19
N ALA A 245 -5.37 -30.88 -17.04
CA ALA A 245 -5.42 -32.33 -16.96
C ALA A 245 -6.24 -32.82 -15.75
N LEU A 246 -5.97 -32.29 -14.56
CA LEU A 246 -6.73 -32.63 -13.34
C LEU A 246 -8.20 -32.21 -13.43
N ALA A 247 -8.47 -31.04 -14.01
CA ALA A 247 -9.83 -30.57 -14.24
C ALA A 247 -10.58 -31.50 -15.20
N SER A 248 -9.95 -31.92 -16.30
CA SER A 248 -10.51 -32.88 -17.26
C SER A 248 -10.82 -34.23 -16.60
N THR A 249 -9.93 -34.73 -15.74
CA THR A 249 -10.21 -35.96 -14.95
C THR A 249 -11.44 -35.81 -14.07
N LEU A 250 -11.66 -34.64 -13.46
CA LEU A 250 -12.81 -34.38 -12.59
C LEU A 250 -14.12 -34.16 -13.38
N THR A 251 -14.04 -33.58 -14.59
CA THR A 251 -15.18 -33.22 -15.44
C THR A 251 -15.45 -34.22 -16.56
N GLY A 252 -14.71 -35.32 -16.62
CA GLY A 252 -14.92 -36.40 -17.58
C GLY A 252 -16.29 -37.07 -17.42
N GLU A 253 -16.62 -37.96 -18.35
CA GLU A 253 -17.88 -38.69 -18.33
C GLU A 253 -18.04 -39.49 -17.02
N GLY A 254 -19.16 -39.28 -16.31
CA GLY A 254 -19.42 -39.86 -14.98
C GLY A 254 -18.70 -39.16 -13.80
N GLY A 255 -17.84 -38.18 -14.06
CA GLY A 255 -17.10 -37.45 -13.03
C GLY A 255 -17.99 -36.52 -12.18
N PRO A 256 -17.70 -36.34 -10.89
CA PRO A 256 -18.49 -35.47 -10.00
C PRO A 256 -18.22 -33.97 -10.24
N GLY A 257 -17.41 -33.60 -11.24
CA GLY A 257 -17.02 -32.23 -11.53
C GLY A 257 -16.10 -31.63 -10.47
N LEU A 258 -15.85 -30.32 -10.58
CA LEU A 258 -14.95 -29.59 -9.69
C LEU A 258 -15.53 -29.39 -8.27
N SER A 259 -16.85 -29.37 -8.14
CA SER A 259 -17.57 -29.06 -6.89
C SER A 259 -18.80 -29.91 -6.63
N GLY A 260 -19.14 -30.87 -7.51
CA GLY A 260 -20.34 -31.70 -7.36
C GLY A 260 -20.28 -32.63 -6.15
N ASN A 261 -21.46 -33.08 -5.74
CA ASN A 261 -21.66 -33.86 -4.51
C ASN A 261 -21.02 -35.25 -4.61
N LEU A 262 -20.45 -35.71 -3.50
CA LEU A 262 -19.75 -36.99 -3.38
C LEU A 262 -20.57 -38.05 -2.63
N VAL A 263 -21.78 -37.70 -2.20
CA VAL A 263 -22.73 -38.61 -1.57
C VAL A 263 -23.99 -38.74 -2.42
N ASP A 264 -24.64 -39.90 -2.32
CA ASP A 264 -25.89 -40.23 -3.00
C ASP A 264 -27.10 -39.56 -2.31
N SER A 265 -28.31 -39.83 -2.80
CA SER A 265 -29.56 -39.30 -2.24
C SER A 265 -29.88 -39.82 -0.83
N ASN A 266 -29.25 -40.91 -0.40
CA ASN A 266 -29.45 -41.54 0.90
C ASN A 266 -28.36 -41.12 1.91
N GLY A 267 -27.39 -40.30 1.49
CA GLY A 267 -26.30 -39.80 2.33
C GLY A 267 -25.08 -40.72 2.42
N PHE A 268 -24.99 -41.77 1.60
CA PHE A 268 -23.85 -42.67 1.53
C PHE A 268 -22.85 -42.22 0.45
N PRO A 269 -21.54 -42.52 0.59
CA PRO A 269 -20.57 -42.26 -0.48
C PRO A 269 -21.04 -42.86 -1.79
N ARG A 270 -20.98 -42.08 -2.86
CA ARG A 270 -21.33 -42.52 -4.21
C ARG A 270 -20.50 -43.73 -4.61
N ASP A 271 -21.16 -44.77 -5.10
CA ASP A 271 -20.56 -46.04 -5.53
C ASP A 271 -20.03 -45.97 -6.97
N ASP A 272 -20.53 -45.03 -7.77
CA ASP A 272 -20.14 -44.80 -9.16
C ASP A 272 -18.79 -44.06 -9.32
N ILE A 273 -18.19 -43.57 -8.23
CA ILE A 273 -16.94 -42.80 -8.24
C ILE A 273 -15.99 -43.20 -7.11
N ASP A 274 -14.68 -43.11 -7.36
CA ASP A 274 -13.68 -43.19 -6.29
C ASP A 274 -13.61 -41.84 -5.55
N VAL A 275 -14.40 -41.75 -4.47
CA VAL A 275 -14.49 -40.56 -3.62
C VAL A 275 -13.13 -40.13 -3.06
N VAL A 276 -12.22 -41.06 -2.76
CA VAL A 276 -10.91 -40.74 -2.19
C VAL A 276 -10.04 -40.06 -3.24
N THR A 277 -9.94 -40.67 -4.42
CA THR A 277 -9.17 -40.12 -5.55
C THR A 277 -9.73 -38.77 -6.00
N VAL A 278 -11.05 -38.60 -6.01
CA VAL A 278 -11.68 -37.31 -6.34
C VAL A 278 -11.31 -36.23 -5.32
N ARG A 279 -11.33 -36.53 -4.01
CA ARG A 279 -10.96 -35.56 -2.96
C ARG A 279 -9.50 -35.15 -3.05
N GLN A 280 -8.60 -36.11 -3.28
CA GLN A 280 -7.17 -35.85 -3.46
C GLN A 280 -6.89 -35.01 -4.70
N THR A 281 -7.56 -35.32 -5.82
CA THR A 281 -7.47 -34.57 -7.07
C THR A 281 -7.97 -33.13 -6.91
N ARG A 282 -9.13 -32.92 -6.27
CA ARG A 282 -9.67 -31.57 -5.96
C ARG A 282 -8.73 -30.76 -5.06
N ASN A 283 -8.16 -31.38 -4.03
CA ASN A 283 -7.22 -30.72 -3.13
C ASN A 283 -5.93 -30.31 -3.87
N THR A 284 -5.40 -31.21 -4.71
CA THR A 284 -4.22 -30.93 -5.54
C THR A 284 -4.48 -29.77 -6.50
N LEU A 285 -5.64 -29.76 -7.16
CA LEU A 285 -6.06 -28.66 -8.04
C LEU A 285 -6.22 -27.34 -7.27
N ALA A 286 -6.76 -27.37 -6.05
CA ALA A 286 -6.90 -26.17 -5.21
C ALA A 286 -5.54 -25.58 -4.81
N ARG A 287 -4.57 -26.43 -4.43
CA ARG A 287 -3.18 -26.01 -4.18
C ARG A 287 -2.55 -25.40 -5.43
N MET A 288 -2.64 -26.08 -6.58
CA MET A 288 -2.09 -25.59 -7.84
C MET A 288 -2.70 -24.26 -8.28
N LYS A 289 -3.99 -24.00 -8.02
CA LYS A 289 -4.63 -22.69 -8.27
C LYS A 289 -4.04 -21.58 -7.40
N THR A 290 -3.70 -21.87 -6.16
CA THR A 290 -3.00 -20.93 -5.27
C THR A 290 -1.59 -20.66 -5.79
N ASP A 291 -0.86 -21.70 -6.18
CA ASP A 291 0.49 -21.58 -6.73
C ASP A 291 0.49 -20.79 -8.06
N HIS A 292 -0.49 -21.03 -8.93
CA HIS A 292 -0.69 -20.29 -10.19
C HIS A 292 -0.97 -18.81 -9.96
N ARG A 293 -1.77 -18.46 -8.94
CA ARG A 293 -2.01 -17.07 -8.56
C ARG A 293 -0.72 -16.39 -8.08
N ALA A 294 0.07 -17.08 -7.26
CA ALA A 294 1.35 -16.55 -6.78
C ALA A 294 2.36 -16.38 -7.92
N LEU A 295 2.44 -17.33 -8.84
CA LEU A 295 3.30 -17.27 -10.02
C LEU A 295 2.87 -16.16 -10.99
N SER A 296 1.56 -16.01 -11.23
CA SER A 296 1.03 -14.95 -12.09
C SER A 296 1.35 -13.55 -11.55
N LYS A 297 1.28 -13.38 -10.22
CA LYS A 297 1.69 -12.13 -9.57
C LYS A 297 3.19 -11.86 -9.75
N ARG A 298 4.05 -12.88 -9.61
CA ARG A 298 5.50 -12.74 -9.84
C ARG A 298 5.83 -12.34 -11.29
N ILE A 299 5.07 -12.83 -12.27
CA ILE A 299 5.18 -12.43 -13.68
C ILE A 299 4.77 -10.97 -13.86
N GLU A 300 3.65 -10.57 -13.27
CA GLU A 300 3.15 -9.19 -13.29
C GLU A 300 4.19 -8.21 -12.72
N ASP A 301 4.71 -8.50 -11.52
CA ASP A 301 5.76 -7.71 -10.87
C ASP A 301 7.03 -7.63 -11.76
N GLY A 302 7.44 -8.74 -12.39
CA GLY A 302 8.60 -8.80 -13.29
C GLY A 302 8.42 -8.00 -14.59
N VAL A 303 7.20 -8.00 -15.16
CA VAL A 303 6.86 -7.20 -16.36
C VAL A 303 6.91 -5.71 -16.04
N PHE A 304 6.35 -5.29 -14.90
CA PHE A 304 6.40 -3.90 -14.46
C PHE A 304 7.85 -3.45 -14.23
N ALA A 305 8.69 -4.28 -13.60
CA ALA A 305 10.10 -3.98 -13.40
C ALA A 305 10.90 -3.80 -14.71
N LEU A 306 10.67 -4.64 -15.72
CA LEU A 306 11.32 -4.53 -17.02
C LEU A 306 10.88 -3.31 -17.82
N MET A 307 9.61 -2.90 -17.73
CA MET A 307 9.11 -1.69 -18.38
C MET A 307 9.66 -0.42 -17.73
N ALA A 308 9.73 -0.39 -16.39
CA ALA A 308 10.35 0.71 -15.66
C ALA A 308 11.85 0.86 -15.97
N ALA A 309 12.58 -0.25 -16.12
CA ALA A 309 13.98 -0.25 -16.51
C ALA A 309 14.19 0.19 -17.98
N GLY A 310 13.29 -0.19 -18.90
CA GLY A 310 13.36 0.17 -20.32
C GLY A 310 13.10 1.65 -20.61
N SER A 311 12.27 2.31 -19.81
CA SER A 311 12.06 3.77 -19.89
C SER A 311 13.25 4.59 -19.40
N SER A 312 14.17 3.97 -18.64
CA SER A 312 15.34 4.62 -18.06
C SER A 312 16.58 4.61 -18.99
N SER A 313 16.56 3.84 -20.10
CA SER A 313 17.71 3.72 -21.02
C SER A 313 17.62 4.57 -22.29
N ALA A 314 16.64 5.47 -22.41
CA ALA A 314 16.44 6.33 -23.59
C ALA A 314 17.02 7.75 -23.46
N GLY A 315 17.87 8.02 -22.46
CA GLY A 315 18.53 9.31 -22.27
C GLY A 315 20.06 9.19 -22.22
N GLY A 316 20.74 9.33 -23.36
CA GLY A 316 22.19 9.65 -23.36
C GLY A 316 23.06 9.12 -24.51
N ARG A 317 23.09 9.86 -25.64
CA ARG A 317 24.24 10.20 -26.53
C ARG A 317 23.65 10.77 -27.84
N GLU A 318 24.03 11.93 -28.37
CA GLU A 318 25.39 12.46 -28.58
C GLU A 318 25.47 14.00 -28.48
N ASP A 319 26.62 14.49 -27.99
CA ASP A 319 27.07 15.88 -28.11
C ASP A 319 27.71 16.15 -29.48
N GLY A 320 27.19 17.16 -30.19
CA GLY A 320 27.97 18.29 -30.72
C GLY A 320 28.77 18.16 -32.03
N LYS A 321 28.27 18.77 -33.11
CA LYS A 321 28.90 19.93 -33.80
C LYS A 321 28.11 20.39 -35.04
N GLY A 322 27.77 21.67 -35.08
CA GLY A 322 27.24 22.35 -36.28
C GLY A 322 26.66 23.73 -35.98
N LYS A 323 27.53 24.71 -35.70
CA LYS A 323 27.23 26.14 -35.60
C LYS A 323 26.88 26.72 -36.99
N ALA A 324 25.80 27.49 -37.08
CA ALA A 324 25.55 28.65 -37.97
C ALA A 324 24.02 28.85 -37.98
N GLU A 325 23.39 29.98 -37.69
CA GLU A 325 23.80 31.37 -37.56
C GLU A 325 22.85 32.04 -36.55
N ALA A 326 23.42 32.88 -35.70
CA ALA A 326 22.69 33.88 -34.97
C ALA A 326 22.53 35.13 -35.86
N GLU A 327 21.52 35.93 -35.52
CA GLU A 327 21.35 37.35 -35.82
C GLU A 327 20.38 37.74 -36.95
N ALA A 328 19.15 38.03 -36.56
CA ALA A 328 18.61 39.37 -36.81
C ALA A 328 17.75 39.79 -35.62
N ARG A 329 18.21 40.82 -34.91
CA ARG A 329 17.54 41.44 -33.77
C ARG A 329 16.44 42.40 -34.25
N ALA A 330 15.46 42.55 -33.36
CA ALA A 330 14.76 43.79 -33.02
C ALA A 330 13.51 44.19 -33.84
N SER A 331 12.38 43.98 -33.15
CA SER A 331 11.46 45.03 -32.69
C SER A 331 10.17 45.32 -33.49
N VAL A 332 9.12 45.47 -32.67
CA VAL A 332 7.86 46.21 -32.87
C VAL A 332 6.64 45.40 -33.32
N ALA A 333 5.70 45.35 -32.36
CA ALA A 333 4.24 45.31 -32.47
C ALA A 333 3.52 44.01 -32.86
N GLY A 334 2.49 43.72 -32.07
CA GLY A 334 1.19 43.27 -32.57
C GLY A 334 1.00 41.76 -32.64
N GLU A 335 0.26 41.24 -31.67
CA GLU A 335 -0.84 40.28 -31.85
C GLU A 335 -0.71 39.29 -33.02
N ASP A 336 -0.34 38.05 -32.71
CA ASP A 336 -1.12 36.88 -33.12
C ASP A 336 -0.69 35.65 -32.29
N ALA A 337 -1.48 35.38 -31.26
CA ALA A 337 -1.49 34.14 -30.52
C ALA A 337 -2.49 33.18 -31.18
N ARG A 338 -2.18 31.87 -31.08
CA ARG A 338 -2.90 30.66 -31.55
C ARG A 338 -2.33 30.18 -32.90
N GLU A 339 -1.88 28.95 -33.06
CA GLU A 339 -2.55 27.71 -32.67
C GLU A 339 -1.55 26.62 -32.22
N SER A 340 -1.70 26.17 -30.98
CA SER A 340 -1.41 24.79 -30.60
C SER A 340 -2.62 24.36 -29.79
N GLY A 341 -3.45 23.49 -30.36
CA GLY A 341 -4.75 23.14 -29.80
C GLY A 341 -4.66 22.52 -28.40
N PRO A 342 -5.77 22.44 -27.65
CA PRO A 342 -5.79 21.95 -26.27
C PRO A 342 -5.13 20.58 -26.10
N LEU A 343 -5.29 19.67 -27.07
CA LEU A 343 -4.67 18.35 -27.06
C LEU A 343 -3.14 18.40 -27.16
N ALA A 344 -2.58 19.37 -27.90
CA ALA A 344 -1.13 19.52 -28.05
C ALA A 344 -0.51 20.08 -26.75
N ALA A 345 -1.22 20.97 -26.06
CA ALA A 345 -0.78 21.56 -24.80
C ALA A 345 -0.81 20.56 -23.62
N THR A 346 -1.63 19.52 -23.72
CA THR A 346 -1.78 18.47 -22.69
C THR A 346 -1.20 17.12 -23.09
N ALA A 347 -0.50 17.04 -24.23
CA ALA A 347 0.08 15.81 -24.73
C ALA A 347 1.12 15.26 -23.73
N GLY A 348 0.88 14.04 -23.22
CA GLY A 348 1.78 13.36 -22.28
C GLY A 348 1.61 13.76 -20.81
N LEU A 349 0.60 14.57 -20.46
CA LEU A 349 0.25 14.82 -19.06
C LEU A 349 -0.52 13.63 -18.47
N ALA A 350 -0.23 13.28 -17.23
CA ALA A 350 -0.98 12.25 -16.51
C ALA A 350 -2.42 12.71 -16.26
N PRO A 351 -3.41 11.80 -16.31
CA PRO A 351 -4.76 12.14 -15.90
C PRO A 351 -4.82 12.53 -14.41
N ILE A 352 -5.70 13.48 -14.09
CA ILE A 352 -5.93 14.01 -12.73
C ILE A 352 -7.20 13.47 -12.08
N ALA A 353 -8.15 12.99 -12.88
CA ALA A 353 -9.39 12.42 -12.39
C ALA A 353 -9.93 11.37 -13.36
N VAL A 354 -10.78 10.44 -12.90
CA VAL A 354 -11.57 9.55 -13.73
C VAL A 354 -13.05 9.77 -13.51
N VAL A 355 -13.84 9.72 -14.58
CA VAL A 355 -15.29 9.82 -14.53
C VAL A 355 -15.87 8.49 -14.03
N ASN A 356 -16.41 8.50 -12.82
CA ASN A 356 -17.03 7.33 -12.18
C ASN A 356 -18.51 7.17 -12.55
N SER A 357 -19.23 8.26 -12.79
CA SER A 357 -20.61 8.22 -13.26
C SER A 357 -20.98 9.49 -14.03
N VAL A 358 -21.93 9.37 -14.95
CA VAL A 358 -22.52 10.49 -15.69
C VAL A 358 -24.04 10.32 -15.64
N ALA A 359 -24.74 11.36 -15.20
CA ALA A 359 -26.20 11.36 -15.16
C ALA A 359 -26.79 11.73 -16.52
N ASP A 360 -27.88 11.07 -16.90
CA ASP A 360 -28.60 11.37 -18.13
C ASP A 360 -29.13 12.81 -18.14
N ASN A 361 -29.11 13.45 -19.31
CA ASN A 361 -29.53 14.85 -19.50
C ASN A 361 -28.76 15.86 -18.63
N SER A 362 -27.54 15.55 -18.20
CA SER A 362 -26.67 16.47 -17.45
C SER A 362 -25.74 17.28 -18.36
N PRO A 363 -25.15 18.39 -17.87
CA PRO A 363 -24.09 19.10 -18.56
C PRO A 363 -22.90 18.21 -18.98
N ALA A 364 -22.53 17.25 -18.15
CA ALA A 364 -21.47 16.28 -18.46
C ALA A 364 -21.87 15.31 -19.60
N ALA A 365 -23.11 14.82 -19.61
CA ALA A 365 -23.63 14.00 -20.70
C ALA A 365 -23.71 14.79 -22.02
N ALA A 366 -24.15 16.05 -21.95
CA ALA A 366 -24.23 16.95 -23.11
C ALA A 366 -22.83 17.27 -23.69
N ALA A 367 -21.82 17.38 -22.82
CA ALA A 367 -20.41 17.52 -23.21
C ALA A 367 -19.80 16.23 -23.79
N GLY A 368 -20.51 15.10 -23.73
CA GLY A 368 -20.06 13.81 -24.24
C GLY A 368 -19.08 13.07 -23.33
N LEU A 369 -18.99 13.44 -22.04
CA LEU A 369 -18.22 12.68 -21.04
C LEU A 369 -18.84 11.29 -20.85
N CYS A 370 -17.98 10.28 -20.71
CA CYS A 370 -18.37 8.89 -20.50
C CYS A 370 -17.75 8.33 -19.22
N VAL A 371 -18.41 7.34 -18.62
CA VAL A 371 -17.84 6.60 -17.49
C VAL A 371 -16.55 5.92 -17.92
N GLY A 372 -15.50 6.09 -17.13
CA GLY A 372 -14.15 5.61 -17.40
C GLY A 372 -13.25 6.60 -18.16
N ASP A 373 -13.75 7.78 -18.54
CA ASP A 373 -12.90 8.83 -19.10
C ASP A 373 -11.87 9.31 -18.06
N ALA A 374 -10.59 9.25 -18.42
CA ALA A 374 -9.51 9.79 -17.60
C ALA A 374 -9.27 11.26 -17.98
N ILE A 375 -9.70 12.18 -17.13
CA ILE A 375 -9.56 13.63 -17.31
C ILE A 375 -8.10 14.02 -17.15
N VAL A 376 -7.49 14.52 -18.21
CA VAL A 376 -6.13 15.07 -18.25
C VAL A 376 -6.10 16.54 -17.85
N SER A 377 -7.10 17.30 -18.26
CA SER A 377 -7.25 18.69 -17.85
C SER A 377 -8.71 19.15 -17.84
N ILE A 378 -8.99 20.16 -17.01
CA ILE A 378 -10.26 20.88 -16.97
C ILE A 378 -9.97 22.38 -16.85
N GLY A 379 -10.32 23.14 -17.88
CA GLY A 379 -9.95 24.55 -17.98
C GLY A 379 -8.43 24.75 -17.93
N ASP A 380 -7.95 25.44 -16.90
CA ASP A 380 -6.55 25.70 -16.61
C ASP A 380 -5.94 24.71 -15.60
N ILE A 381 -6.70 23.73 -15.10
CA ILE A 381 -6.24 22.74 -14.13
C ILE A 381 -5.77 21.47 -14.86
N ASP A 382 -4.55 21.04 -14.57
CA ASP A 382 -3.92 19.80 -15.06
C ASP A 382 -2.93 19.23 -14.02
N ALA A 383 -2.24 18.13 -14.36
CA ALA A 383 -1.31 17.44 -13.46
C ALA A 383 -0.20 18.34 -12.87
N ARG A 384 0.12 19.48 -13.49
CA ARG A 384 1.17 20.40 -13.04
C ARG A 384 0.73 21.28 -11.87
N ASN A 385 -0.58 21.53 -11.72
CA ASN A 385 -1.10 22.52 -10.76
C ASN A 385 -2.27 22.03 -9.89
N TRP A 386 -2.85 20.87 -10.18
CA TRP A 386 -4.03 20.34 -9.49
C TRP A 386 -3.79 20.06 -7.99
N GLY A 387 -2.59 19.62 -7.61
CA GLY A 387 -2.19 19.45 -6.21
C GLY A 387 -2.95 18.36 -5.43
N GLY A 388 -3.69 17.48 -6.10
CA GLY A 388 -4.33 16.29 -5.51
C GLY A 388 -5.67 16.52 -4.81
N ALA A 389 -6.09 17.77 -4.60
CA ALA A 389 -7.35 18.11 -3.96
C ALA A 389 -8.47 18.39 -4.98
N MET A 390 -9.71 17.98 -4.72
CA MET A 390 -10.86 18.28 -5.60
C MET A 390 -11.40 19.72 -5.44
N GLY A 391 -10.99 20.44 -4.39
CA GLY A 391 -11.43 21.81 -4.10
C GLY A 391 -11.18 22.82 -5.22
N PRO A 392 -9.97 22.87 -5.83
CA PRO A 392 -9.67 23.70 -6.99
C PRO A 392 -10.59 23.45 -8.18
N ILE A 393 -10.86 22.18 -8.53
CA ILE A 393 -11.77 21.82 -9.63
C ILE A 393 -13.20 22.28 -9.30
N GLY A 394 -13.65 22.05 -8.06
CA GLY A 394 -14.96 22.53 -7.61
C GLY A 394 -15.11 24.05 -7.69
N SER A 395 -14.04 24.78 -7.34
CA SER A 395 -14.00 26.24 -7.38
C SER A 395 -14.02 26.77 -8.82
N LEU A 396 -13.25 26.15 -9.72
CA LEU A 396 -13.23 26.46 -11.15
C LEU A 396 -14.62 26.27 -11.77
N VAL A 397 -15.27 25.13 -11.48
CA VAL A 397 -16.62 24.80 -11.97
C VAL A 397 -17.66 25.78 -11.45
N ALA A 398 -17.61 26.13 -10.16
CA ALA A 398 -18.52 27.11 -9.57
C ALA A 398 -18.35 28.52 -10.17
N ASN A 399 -17.11 28.94 -10.43
CA ASN A 399 -16.79 30.24 -11.02
C ASN A 399 -17.06 30.31 -12.54
N SER A 400 -17.37 29.17 -13.16
CA SER A 400 -17.59 29.03 -14.61
C SER A 400 -19.02 28.62 -14.95
N GLU A 401 -19.98 28.82 -14.04
CA GLU A 401 -21.41 28.61 -14.33
C GLU A 401 -21.83 29.43 -15.58
N GLY A 402 -22.36 28.76 -16.59
CA GLY A 402 -22.77 29.33 -17.88
C GLY A 402 -21.63 29.63 -18.86
N LYS A 403 -20.38 29.26 -18.56
CA LYS A 403 -19.21 29.46 -19.42
C LYS A 403 -18.61 28.13 -19.87
N ALA A 404 -18.19 28.06 -21.14
CA ALA A 404 -17.54 26.88 -21.69
C ALA A 404 -16.16 26.64 -21.06
N LEU A 405 -15.93 25.41 -20.59
CA LEU A 405 -14.67 24.88 -20.11
C LEU A 405 -14.19 23.78 -21.05
N THR A 406 -12.94 23.86 -21.50
CA THR A 406 -12.31 22.77 -22.23
C THR A 406 -11.91 21.68 -21.26
N VAL A 407 -12.33 20.44 -21.54
CA VAL A 407 -11.96 19.24 -20.77
C VAL A 407 -11.23 18.30 -21.70
N VAL A 408 -9.97 17.98 -21.41
CA VAL A 408 -9.24 16.95 -22.16
C VAL A 408 -9.34 15.64 -21.43
N VAL A 409 -9.80 14.59 -22.11
CA VAL A 409 -9.94 13.24 -21.55
C VAL A 409 -9.22 12.20 -22.39
N GLU A 410 -8.73 11.13 -21.76
CA GLU A 410 -8.31 9.90 -22.38
C GLU A 410 -9.42 8.85 -22.27
N ARG A 411 -9.90 8.39 -23.43
CA ARG A 411 -10.90 7.34 -23.56
C ARG A 411 -10.28 6.17 -24.31
N GLY A 412 -9.88 5.13 -23.57
CA GLY A 412 -9.09 4.03 -24.12
C GLY A 412 -7.72 4.54 -24.58
N SER A 413 -7.44 4.48 -25.89
CA SER A 413 -6.18 4.96 -26.48
C SER A 413 -6.31 6.30 -27.21
N LYS A 414 -7.41 7.05 -27.00
CA LYS A 414 -7.69 8.31 -27.69
C LYS A 414 -7.80 9.47 -26.70
N SER A 415 -7.11 10.57 -27.00
CA SER A 415 -7.31 11.84 -26.30
C SER A 415 -8.40 12.65 -27.03
N LEU A 416 -9.36 13.18 -26.28
CA LEU A 416 -10.49 13.96 -26.78
C LEU A 416 -10.54 15.29 -26.02
N ALA A 417 -10.68 16.42 -26.74
CA ALA A 417 -11.06 17.69 -26.12
C ALA A 417 -12.57 17.87 -26.24
N LEU A 418 -13.22 17.99 -25.09
CA LEU A 418 -14.65 18.18 -24.93
C LEU A 418 -14.92 19.59 -24.41
N GLU A 419 -16.07 20.14 -24.77
CA GLU A 419 -16.53 21.44 -24.29
C GLU A 419 -17.63 21.22 -23.25
N LEU A 420 -17.34 21.55 -21.99
CA LEU A 420 -18.23 21.37 -20.85
C LEU A 420 -18.74 22.73 -20.39
N VAL A 421 -20.06 22.92 -20.35
CA VAL A 421 -20.68 24.16 -19.86
C VAL A 421 -21.36 23.88 -18.52
N PRO A 422 -20.76 24.24 -17.36
CA PRO A 422 -21.38 24.03 -16.06
C PRO A 422 -22.70 24.81 -15.94
N GLY A 423 -23.74 24.17 -15.42
CA GLY A 423 -25.05 24.79 -15.29
C GLY A 423 -26.00 23.99 -14.43
N ARG A 424 -27.08 24.66 -13.98
CA ARG A 424 -28.16 24.00 -13.24
C ARG A 424 -28.88 23.00 -14.15
N TRP A 425 -29.16 21.83 -13.60
CA TRP A 425 -29.86 20.73 -14.27
C TRP A 425 -30.82 20.06 -13.28
N ALA A 426 -31.52 19.02 -13.71
CA ALA A 426 -32.56 18.36 -12.89
C ALA A 426 -32.00 17.66 -11.63
N GLY A 427 -30.69 17.42 -11.55
CA GLY A 427 -30.03 16.80 -10.41
C GLY A 427 -29.20 17.77 -9.57
N ARG A 428 -28.25 17.22 -8.80
CA ARG A 428 -27.43 17.98 -7.86
C ARG A 428 -26.18 18.55 -8.53
N GLY A 429 -25.80 19.77 -8.15
CA GLY A 429 -24.56 20.41 -8.59
C GLY A 429 -24.65 21.00 -10.01
N LEU A 430 -23.48 21.32 -10.59
CA LEU A 430 -23.40 22.06 -11.86
C LEU A 430 -22.93 21.21 -13.06
N LEU A 431 -22.52 19.96 -12.84
CA LEU A 431 -21.97 19.09 -13.90
C LEU A 431 -22.80 17.84 -14.19
N GLY A 432 -23.31 17.19 -13.14
CA GLY A 432 -24.02 15.92 -13.24
C GLY A 432 -23.14 14.73 -13.65
N CYS A 433 -21.85 14.79 -13.34
CA CYS A 433 -20.97 13.62 -13.28
C CYS A 433 -20.31 13.50 -11.91
N HIS A 434 -19.90 12.28 -11.55
CA HIS A 434 -19.03 12.01 -10.42
C HIS A 434 -17.63 11.75 -10.94
N ILE A 435 -16.67 12.60 -10.56
CA ILE A 435 -15.26 12.44 -10.89
C ILE A 435 -14.51 12.08 -9.60
N VAL A 436 -13.58 11.14 -9.69
CA VAL A 436 -12.68 10.76 -8.60
C VAL A 436 -11.24 11.02 -9.02
N PRO A 437 -10.32 11.37 -8.12
CA PRO A 437 -8.88 11.44 -8.41
C PRO A 437 -8.40 10.21 -9.20
N TYR A 438 -7.56 10.41 -10.24
CA TYR A 438 -7.03 9.34 -11.11
C TYR A 438 -5.96 8.51 -10.41
#